data_AF-A0A4P9ZTI3-F1
#
_entry.id   AF-A0A4P9ZTI3-F1
#
_cell.length_a   1.000
_cell.length_b   1.000
_cell.length_c   1.000
_cell.angle_alpha   90.00
_cell.angle_beta   90.00
_cell.angle_gamma   90.00
#
_symmetry.space_group_name_H-M   'P 1'
#
loop_
_entity.id
_entity.type
_entity.pdbx_description
1 polymer ?
#
loop_
_entity_poly.entity_id
_entity_poly.type
_entity_poly.pdbx_seq_one_letter_code
_entity_poly.pdbx_strand_id
1 'polypeptide(L)'
;MPNDKISATYKSGSTNPIVFANHGSHKGGYCEWAASYNGGKTFVSFQFEPNCLEDAKTEGGNYDAKLTIPSSLPGGNMLISWTWVNKEGFREFYWNCMRVVIN
;
A
#
# COMPACT_ATOMS: atom_id res chain seq x y z
N MET A 1 1.78 2.32 15.96
CA MET A 1 0.91 3.06 15.02
C MET A 1 -0.16 3.76 15.85
N PRO A 2 -0.44 5.06 15.69
CA PRO A 2 -1.24 5.85 16.66
C PRO A 2 -2.74 5.51 16.75
N ASN A 3 -3.21 4.35 16.29
CA ASN A 3 -4.59 3.93 16.44
C ASN A 3 -4.73 2.41 16.27
N ASP A 4 -5.55 1.77 17.12
CA ASP A 4 -5.83 0.33 17.04
C ASP A 4 -7.07 -0.01 16.20
N LYS A 5 -7.64 1.00 15.53
CA LYS A 5 -8.80 0.84 14.66
C LYS A 5 -8.47 -0.05 13.46
N ILE A 6 -9.30 -1.07 13.24
CA ILE A 6 -9.33 -1.85 11.99
C ILE A 6 -9.89 -0.98 10.88
N SER A 7 -9.12 -0.84 9.79
CA SER A 7 -9.49 -0.05 8.62
C SER A 7 -10.28 -0.86 7.59
N ALA A 8 -10.01 -2.16 7.48
CA ALA A 8 -10.68 -3.04 6.51
C ALA A 8 -10.57 -4.52 6.90
N THR A 9 -11.46 -5.33 6.33
CA THR A 9 -11.38 -6.79 6.34
C THR A 9 -11.31 -7.27 4.89
N TYR A 10 -10.30 -8.08 4.56
CA TYR A 10 -10.13 -8.66 3.23
C TYR A 10 -10.20 -10.19 3.28
N LYS A 11 -10.38 -10.79 2.09
CA LYS A 11 -10.33 -12.24 1.92
C LYS A 11 -9.00 -12.64 1.32
N SER A 12 -8.44 -13.75 1.78
CA SER A 12 -7.27 -14.38 1.18
C SER A 12 -7.51 -14.63 -0.32
N GLY A 13 -6.56 -14.22 -1.16
CA GLY A 13 -6.69 -14.29 -2.62
C GLY A 13 -7.52 -13.19 -3.27
N SER A 14 -8.04 -12.20 -2.52
CA SER A 14 -8.83 -11.12 -3.10
C SER A 14 -7.95 -10.00 -3.67
N THR A 15 -8.43 -9.37 -4.74
CA THR A 15 -7.90 -8.09 -5.24
C THR A 15 -8.87 -6.99 -4.83
N ASN A 16 -8.38 -5.97 -4.16
CA ASN A 16 -9.19 -4.92 -3.54
C ASN A 16 -8.79 -3.55 -4.11
N PRO A 17 -9.74 -2.71 -4.51
CA PRO A 17 -9.44 -1.35 -4.94
C PRO A 17 -8.97 -0.51 -3.76
N ILE A 18 -7.91 0.27 -3.96
CA ILE A 18 -7.40 1.26 -3.01
C ILE A 18 -7.36 2.60 -3.74
N VAL A 19 -7.83 3.65 -3.09
CA VAL A 19 -7.77 5.01 -3.65
C VAL A 19 -6.84 5.84 -2.78
N PHE A 20 -5.80 6.38 -3.39
CA PHE A 20 -4.91 7.33 -2.75
C PHE A 20 -5.26 8.75 -3.18
N ALA A 21 -5.20 9.67 -2.21
CA ALA A 21 -5.12 11.08 -2.54
C ALA A 21 -3.75 11.34 -3.16
N ASN A 22 -3.77 11.85 -4.39
CA ASN A 22 -2.59 12.22 -5.15
C ASN A 22 -2.38 13.73 -5.01
N HIS A 23 -1.18 14.13 -4.60
CA HIS A 23 -0.77 15.52 -4.43
C HIS A 23 0.33 15.93 -5.41
N GLY A 24 0.62 15.07 -6.39
CA GLY A 24 1.68 15.19 -7.38
C GLY A 24 2.16 13.79 -7.75
N SER A 25 2.17 13.47 -9.04
CA SER A 25 2.51 12.11 -9.48
C SER A 25 4.01 11.84 -9.52
N HIS A 26 4.86 12.88 -9.54
CA HIS A 26 6.32 12.76 -9.70
C HIS A 26 6.74 11.82 -10.86
N LYS A 27 5.93 11.80 -11.94
CA LYS A 27 6.03 10.87 -13.08
C LYS A 27 6.12 9.39 -12.66
N GLY A 28 5.47 9.05 -11.56
CA GLY A 28 5.40 7.73 -10.98
C GLY A 28 6.58 7.38 -10.09
N GLY A 29 6.94 6.10 -10.09
CA GLY A 29 8.01 5.54 -9.28
C GLY A 29 7.71 4.10 -8.89
N TYR A 30 8.37 3.66 -7.82
CA TYR A 30 8.26 2.28 -7.36
C TYR A 30 7.36 2.21 -6.14
N CYS A 31 6.34 1.35 -6.18
CA CYS A 31 5.54 1.01 -5.02
C CYS A 31 5.75 -0.42 -4.54
N GLU A 32 5.61 -0.61 -3.24
CA GLU A 32 5.65 -1.92 -2.60
C GLU A 32 4.55 -2.05 -1.55
N TRP A 33 3.89 -3.21 -1.56
CA TRP A 33 3.03 -3.66 -0.48
C TRP A 33 3.72 -4.70 0.38
N ALA A 34 3.62 -4.54 1.70
CA ALA A 34 4.17 -5.46 2.66
C ALA A 34 3.21 -5.71 3.84
N ALA A 35 3.36 -6.85 4.51
CA ALA A 35 2.54 -7.25 5.65
C ALA A 35 3.39 -7.41 6.92
N SER A 36 2.82 -7.08 8.07
CA SER A 36 3.43 -7.27 9.39
C SER A 36 2.44 -7.87 10.38
N TYR A 37 2.81 -9.02 10.95
CA TYR A 37 2.04 -9.71 11.98
C TYR A 37 2.46 -9.32 13.41
N ASN A 38 3.60 -8.65 13.57
CA ASN A 38 4.20 -8.38 14.88
C ASN A 38 4.14 -6.88 15.25
N GLY A 39 3.07 -6.21 14.84
CA GLY A 39 2.82 -4.81 15.19
C GLY A 39 3.76 -3.82 14.49
N GLY A 40 4.33 -4.20 13.34
CA GLY A 40 5.20 -3.33 12.55
C GLY A 40 6.68 -3.41 12.91
N LYS A 41 7.12 -4.45 13.64
CA LYS A 41 8.55 -4.65 13.91
C LYS A 41 9.29 -5.18 12.69
N THR A 42 8.65 -6.07 11.93
CA THR A 42 9.17 -6.60 10.66
C THR A 42 8.07 -6.61 9.62
N PHE A 43 8.44 -6.38 8.36
CA PHE A 43 7.53 -6.41 7.22
C PHE A 43 8.03 -7.41 6.18
N VAL A 44 7.10 -8.10 5.54
CA VAL A 44 7.38 -9.01 4.42
C VAL A 44 6.66 -8.47 3.20
N SER A 45 7.42 -8.11 2.17
CA SER A 45 6.92 -7.60 0.90
C SER A 45 6.24 -8.70 0.10
N PHE A 46 5.10 -8.42 -0.51
CA PHE A 46 4.32 -9.41 -1.25
C PHE A 46 3.77 -8.92 -2.59
N GLN A 47 3.82 -7.62 -2.88
CA GLN A 47 3.45 -7.07 -4.19
C GLN A 47 4.33 -5.87 -4.51
N PHE A 48 4.79 -5.79 -5.76
CA PHE A 48 5.72 -4.78 -6.24
C PHE A 48 5.20 -4.18 -7.54
N GLU A 49 5.28 -2.85 -7.65
CA GLU A 49 4.70 -2.09 -8.75
C GLU A 49 5.74 -1.06 -9.26
N PRO A 50 6.51 -1.40 -10.32
CA PRO A 50 7.65 -0.58 -10.75
C PRO A 50 7.27 0.74 -11.44
N ASN A 51 6.02 0.86 -11.90
CA ASN A 51 5.50 2.02 -12.64
C ASN A 51 4.30 2.64 -11.93
N CYS A 52 4.29 2.57 -10.60
CA CYS A 52 3.22 3.10 -9.76
C CYS A 52 3.10 4.62 -9.95
N LEU A 53 1.88 5.15 -10.00
CA LEU A 53 1.56 6.57 -10.24
C LEU A 53 2.04 7.15 -11.59
N GLU A 54 2.52 6.34 -12.54
CA GLU A 54 3.00 6.87 -13.83
C GLU A 54 1.89 7.51 -14.67
N ASP A 55 0.65 7.01 -14.54
CA ASP A 55 -0.56 7.53 -15.17
C ASP A 55 -1.39 8.47 -14.26
N ALA A 56 -0.90 8.75 -13.05
CA ALA A 56 -1.59 9.63 -12.13
C ALA A 56 -1.52 11.10 -12.60
N LYS A 57 -2.61 11.84 -12.38
CA LYS A 57 -2.69 13.28 -12.72
C LYS A 57 -1.56 14.07 -12.05
N THR A 58 -0.92 14.98 -12.78
CA THR A 58 0.16 15.80 -12.24
C THR A 58 -0.31 16.87 -11.25
N GLU A 59 -1.52 17.39 -11.44
CA GLU A 59 -2.11 18.47 -10.61
C GLU A 59 -2.91 17.96 -9.40
N GLY A 60 -2.67 16.71 -9.01
CA GLY A 60 -3.35 16.03 -7.91
C GLY A 60 -4.69 15.39 -8.29
N GLY A 61 -5.39 14.87 -7.29
CA GLY A 61 -6.66 14.15 -7.44
C GLY A 61 -6.64 12.79 -6.76
N ASN A 62 -7.25 11.78 -7.38
CA ASN A 62 -7.23 10.41 -6.89
C ASN A 62 -6.32 9.54 -7.76
N TYR A 63 -5.67 8.55 -7.16
CA TYR A 63 -4.96 7.48 -7.83
C TYR A 63 -5.55 6.14 -7.40
N ASP A 64 -6.02 5.36 -8.37
CA ASP A 64 -6.58 4.03 -8.15
C ASP A 64 -5.47 2.98 -8.19
N ALA A 65 -5.23 2.33 -7.06
CA ALA A 65 -4.33 1.21 -6.93
C ALA A 65 -5.10 -0.09 -6.66
N LYS A 66 -4.41 -1.22 -6.81
CA LYS A 66 -4.98 -2.55 -6.52
C LYS A 66 -4.12 -3.26 -5.49
N LEU A 67 -4.72 -3.61 -4.37
CA LEU A 67 -4.09 -4.46 -3.36
C LEU A 67 -4.56 -5.90 -3.56
N THR A 68 -3.67 -6.76 -4.01
CA THR A 68 -3.92 -8.21 -4.08
C THR A 68 -3.39 -8.87 -2.81
N ILE A 69 -4.27 -9.53 -2.06
CA ILE A 69 -3.90 -10.34 -0.89
C ILE A 69 -3.52 -11.74 -1.39
N PRO A 70 -2.26 -12.19 -1.26
CA PRO A 70 -1.89 -13.56 -1.60
C PRO A 70 -2.72 -14.57 -0.80
N SER A 71 -3.14 -15.66 -1.45
CA SER A 71 -3.82 -16.77 -0.77
C SER A 71 -2.94 -17.49 0.25
N SER A 72 -1.61 -17.32 0.14
CA SER A 72 -0.61 -17.90 1.05
C SER A 72 -0.35 -17.06 2.30
N LEU A 73 -0.90 -15.84 2.40
CA LEU A 73 -0.77 -15.06 3.63
C LEU A 73 -1.64 -15.69 4.73
N PRO A 74 -1.07 -15.99 5.91
CA PRO A 74 -1.88 -16.42 7.06
C PRO A 74 -2.98 -15.41 7.39
N GLY A 75 -4.19 -15.90 7.64
CA GLY A 75 -5.30 -15.07 8.12
C GLY A 75 -5.03 -14.46 9.50
N GLY A 76 -5.84 -13.47 9.87
CA GLY A 76 -5.80 -12.81 11.16
C GLY A 76 -5.51 -11.30 11.10
N ASN A 77 -5.22 -10.73 12.27
CA ASN A 77 -4.90 -9.32 12.43
C ASN A 77 -3.48 -9.03 11.95
N MET A 78 -3.33 -8.07 11.04
CA MET A 78 -2.01 -7.62 10.59
C MET A 78 -2.01 -6.13 10.23
N LEU A 79 -0.81 -5.58 10.08
CA LEU A 79 -0.61 -4.32 9.37
C LEU A 79 -0.29 -4.63 7.91
N ILE A 80 -0.97 -3.95 6.99
CA ILE A 80 -0.52 -3.84 5.60
C ILE A 80 0.10 -2.46 5.43
N SER A 81 1.26 -2.40 4.78
CA SER A 81 1.91 -1.15 4.41
C SER A 81 1.99 -1.00 2.90
N TRP A 82 1.83 0.24 2.45
CA TRP A 82 2.14 0.68 1.10
C TRP A 82 3.26 1.70 1.17
N THR A 83 4.29 1.52 0.34
CA THR A 83 5.37 2.48 0.17
C THR A 83 5.43 2.97 -1.26
N TRP A 84 5.95 4.18 -1.45
CA TRP A 84 6.25 4.73 -2.76
C TRP A 84 7.55 5.54 -2.72
N VAL A 85 8.47 5.19 -3.61
CA VAL A 85 9.67 5.98 -3.92
C VAL A 85 9.42 6.67 -5.25
N ASN A 86 9.41 8.01 -5.24
CA ASN A 86 9.11 8.79 -6.43
C ASN A 86 10.25 8.74 -7.46
N LYS A 87 9.89 8.86 -8.75
CA LYS A 87 10.86 8.80 -9.86
C LYS A 87 11.68 10.09 -9.98
N GLU A 88 11.03 11.25 -9.94
CA GLU A 88 11.66 12.56 -10.15
C GLU A 88 11.25 13.65 -9.15
N GLY A 89 12.04 14.74 -9.11
CA GLY A 89 11.91 15.80 -8.12
C GLY A 89 12.78 15.56 -6.89
N PHE A 90 12.34 16.01 -5.72
CA PHE A 90 13.02 15.72 -4.46
C PHE A 90 13.05 14.21 -4.21
N ARG A 91 14.02 13.72 -3.44
CA ARG A 91 14.11 12.29 -3.11
C ARG A 91 13.15 12.03 -1.95
N GLU A 92 11.96 11.52 -2.27
CA GLU A 92 10.86 11.35 -1.34
C GLU A 92 10.53 9.87 -1.16
N PHE A 93 10.14 9.54 0.07
CA PHE A 93 9.69 8.21 0.44
C PHE A 93 8.37 8.37 1.18
N TYR A 94 7.29 7.92 0.56
CA TYR A 94 5.97 7.91 1.15
C TYR A 94 5.70 6.53 1.75
N TRP A 95 5.12 6.51 2.95
CA TRP A 95 4.80 5.26 3.64
C TRP A 95 3.49 5.39 4.40
N ASN A 96 2.52 4.55 4.05
CA ASN A 96 1.24 4.47 4.73
C ASN A 96 0.97 3.05 5.22
N CYS A 97 0.38 2.92 6.40
CA CYS A 97 0.08 1.65 7.04
C CYS A 97 -1.38 1.59 7.48
N MET A 98 -2.02 0.46 7.27
CA MET A 98 -3.41 0.18 7.62
C MET A 98 -3.51 -1.10 8.44
N ARG A 99 -4.36 -1.09 9.46
CA ARG A 99 -4.66 -2.30 10.24
C ARG A 99 -5.80 -3.04 9.60
N VAL A 100 -5.60 -4.31 9.31
CA VAL A 100 -6.59 -5.12 8.58
C VAL A 100 -6.80 -6.47 9.25
N VAL A 101 -7.94 -7.07 8.92
CA VAL A 101 -8.22 -8.49 9.18
C VAL A 101 -8.22 -9.23 7.86
N ILE A 102 -7.46 -10.31 7.75
CA ILE A 102 -7.51 -11.21 6.59
C ILE A 102 -8.26 -12.49 6.98
N ASN A 103 -9.30 -12.83 6.23
CA ASN A 103 -10.11 -14.05 6.39
C ASN A 103 -9.83 -15.10 5.30
#